data_AF-A0A955R9W4-F1
#
_entry.id   AF-A0A955R9W4-F1
#
_cell.length_a   1.000
_cell.length_b   1.000
_cell.length_c   1.000
_cell.angle_alpha   90.00
_cell.angle_beta   90.00
_cell.angle_gamma   90.00
#
_symmetry.space_group_name_H-M   'P 1'
#
loop_
_entity.id
_entity.type
_entity.pdbx_description
1 polymer ?
#
loop_
_entity_poly.entity_id
_entity_poly.type
_entity_poly.pdbx_seq_one_letter_code
_entity_poly.pdbx_strand_id
1 'polypeptide(L)'
;VCPGFDDRLEADGDGIPDACDVCPGFDDAVDSDGDGAPDGCDICPAADDFGDEDGDGVPDGCDACPDFDDRLDADNDTVPNGC
;
A
#
# COMPACT_ATOMS: atom_id res chain seq x y z
N VAL A 1 -17.54 -11.65 -10.07
CA VAL A 1 -17.29 -12.87 -10.87
C VAL A 1 -16.01 -12.65 -11.64
N CYS A 2 -14.91 -13.15 -11.08
CA CYS A 2 -13.56 -13.10 -11.62
C CYS A 2 -13.47 -14.06 -12.82
N PRO A 3 -13.28 -13.57 -14.06
CA PRO A 3 -13.35 -14.43 -15.24
C PRO A 3 -12.29 -15.55 -15.21
N GLY A 4 -12.73 -16.80 -15.21
CA GLY A 4 -11.85 -17.97 -15.30
C GLY A 4 -11.38 -18.55 -13.97
N PHE A 5 -11.87 -18.04 -12.84
CA PHE A 5 -11.52 -18.51 -11.49
C PHE A 5 -12.77 -18.99 -10.72
N ASP A 6 -12.55 -19.60 -9.54
CA ASP A 6 -13.64 -20.05 -8.67
C ASP A 6 -14.13 -18.90 -7.79
N ASP A 7 -15.27 -18.32 -8.15
CA ASP A 7 -15.89 -17.20 -7.43
C ASP A 7 -16.44 -17.57 -6.04
N ARG A 8 -16.32 -18.83 -5.60
CA ARG A 8 -16.79 -19.26 -4.26
C ARG A 8 -15.75 -19.13 -3.17
N LEU A 9 -14.49 -18.88 -3.55
CA LEU A 9 -13.42 -18.63 -2.61
C LEU A 9 -13.41 -17.13 -2.32
N GLU A 10 -13.60 -16.78 -1.06
CA GLU A 10 -13.75 -15.42 -0.53
C GLU A 10 -13.29 -15.51 0.94
N ALA A 11 -11.98 -15.40 1.17
CA ALA A 11 -11.34 -15.80 2.41
C ALA A 11 -11.60 -14.83 3.57
N ASP A 12 -11.69 -13.54 3.26
CA ASP A 12 -12.00 -12.43 4.18
C ASP A 12 -13.49 -12.09 4.24
N GLY A 13 -14.26 -12.41 3.19
CA GLY A 13 -15.71 -12.21 3.20
C GLY A 13 -16.14 -10.79 2.83
N ASP A 14 -15.35 -10.09 2.01
CA ASP A 14 -15.61 -8.72 1.59
C ASP A 14 -16.51 -8.60 0.33
N GLY A 15 -16.93 -9.73 -0.23
CA GLY A 15 -17.75 -9.85 -1.43
C GLY A 15 -16.95 -9.94 -2.73
N ILE A 16 -15.62 -9.90 -2.68
CA ILE A 16 -14.71 -10.08 -3.80
C ILE A 16 -14.06 -11.48 -3.71
N PRO A 17 -14.19 -12.34 -4.73
CA PRO A 17 -13.54 -13.64 -4.65
C PRO A 17 -12.01 -13.52 -4.66
N ASP A 18 -11.31 -14.39 -3.94
CA ASP A 18 -9.83 -14.42 -3.73
C ASP A 18 -9.02 -14.23 -5.03
N ALA A 19 -9.57 -14.63 -6.17
CA ALA A 19 -8.89 -14.55 -7.45
C ALA A 19 -8.90 -13.16 -8.11
N CYS A 20 -9.77 -12.26 -7.67
CA CYS A 20 -9.77 -10.85 -8.09
C CYS A 20 -9.79 -9.87 -6.93
N ASP A 21 -9.60 -10.39 -5.72
CA ASP A 21 -9.30 -9.67 -4.50
C ASP A 21 -7.94 -8.95 -4.65
N VAL A 22 -7.97 -7.64 -4.46
CA VAL A 22 -6.81 -6.75 -4.59
C VAL A 22 -6.03 -6.72 -3.28
N CYS A 23 -6.72 -6.85 -2.15
CA CYS A 23 -6.15 -6.81 -0.82
C CYS A 23 -6.50 -8.03 0.05
N PRO A 24 -5.78 -9.15 -0.14
CA PRO A 24 -6.13 -10.40 0.53
C PRO A 24 -6.13 -10.32 2.05
N GLY A 25 -7.27 -10.70 2.64
CA GLY A 25 -7.48 -10.69 4.08
C GLY A 25 -8.16 -9.41 4.60
N PHE A 26 -8.52 -8.48 3.73
CA PHE A 26 -9.11 -7.19 4.05
C PHE A 26 -10.27 -6.85 3.10
N ASP A 27 -10.93 -5.71 3.34
CA ASP A 27 -12.09 -5.29 2.53
C ASP A 27 -11.62 -4.34 1.41
N ASP A 28 -11.73 -4.79 0.17
CA ASP A 28 -11.35 -4.02 -1.03
C ASP A 28 -12.17 -2.73 -1.22
N ALA A 29 -13.32 -2.57 -0.55
CA ALA A 29 -14.19 -1.41 -0.69
C ALA A 29 -13.83 -0.25 0.27
N VAL A 30 -12.91 -0.47 1.20
CA VAL A 30 -12.48 0.55 2.16
C VAL A 30 -11.20 1.21 1.64
N ASP A 31 -11.32 2.47 1.25
CA ASP A 31 -10.24 3.33 0.78
C ASP A 31 -10.51 4.73 1.38
N SER A 32 -9.78 5.05 2.44
CA SER A 32 -10.05 6.18 3.32
C SER A 32 -9.51 7.50 2.76
N ASP A 33 -8.42 7.47 2.01
CA ASP A 33 -7.77 8.65 1.46
C ASP A 33 -8.13 8.88 -0.03
N GLY A 34 -8.69 7.86 -0.69
CA GLY A 34 -9.27 7.92 -2.03
C GLY A 34 -8.25 7.78 -3.14
N ASP A 35 -7.10 7.15 -2.89
CA ASP A 35 -6.04 6.96 -3.88
C ASP A 35 -6.24 5.71 -4.76
N GLY A 36 -7.15 4.81 -4.36
CA GLY A 36 -7.48 3.57 -5.05
C GLY A 36 -6.78 2.32 -4.51
N ALA A 37 -5.96 2.43 -3.47
CA ALA A 37 -5.46 1.32 -2.67
C ALA A 37 -6.42 1.07 -1.49
N PRO A 38 -6.89 -0.17 -1.26
CA PRO A 38 -7.69 -0.46 -0.08
C PRO A 38 -6.88 -0.28 1.21
N ASP A 39 -7.48 0.26 2.27
CA ASP A 39 -6.87 0.54 3.58
C ASP A 39 -6.06 -0.64 4.16
N GLY A 40 -6.43 -1.88 3.83
CA GLY A 40 -5.71 -3.08 4.29
C GLY A 40 -4.35 -3.31 3.64
N CYS A 41 -4.11 -2.71 2.48
CA CYS A 41 -2.92 -2.89 1.64
C CYS A 41 -2.29 -1.56 1.21
N ASP A 42 -2.90 -0.45 1.60
CA ASP A 42 -2.42 0.90 1.50
C ASP A 42 -1.07 1.07 2.23
N ILE A 43 -0.07 1.57 1.49
CA ILE A 43 1.29 1.80 1.99
C ILE A 43 1.35 3.09 2.80
N CYS A 44 0.57 4.09 2.40
CA CYS A 44 0.48 5.42 2.99
C CYS A 44 -0.97 5.78 3.35
N PRO A 45 -1.47 5.38 4.55
CA PRO A 45 -2.90 5.46 4.93
C PRO A 45 -3.58 6.84 4.96
N ALA A 46 -2.88 7.90 4.58
CA ALA A 46 -3.35 9.27 4.57
C ALA A 46 -2.95 10.05 3.31
N ALA A 47 -2.31 9.40 2.31
CA ALA A 47 -1.91 10.04 1.07
C ALA A 47 -1.58 9.02 -0.04
N ASP A 48 -1.68 9.49 -1.28
CA ASP A 48 -1.48 8.74 -2.53
C ASP A 48 -0.23 7.85 -2.58
N ASP A 49 -0.45 6.54 -2.75
CA ASP A 49 0.57 5.50 -2.91
C ASP A 49 1.36 5.58 -4.24
N PHE A 50 0.88 6.34 -5.23
CA PHE A 50 1.51 6.39 -6.56
C PHE A 50 2.61 7.44 -6.71
N GLY A 51 2.71 8.40 -5.79
CA GLY A 51 3.79 9.40 -5.78
C GLY A 51 5.02 8.84 -5.07
N ASP A 52 6.14 8.71 -5.77
CA ASP A 52 7.43 8.23 -5.24
C ASP A 52 8.53 8.91 -6.08
N GLU A 53 8.88 10.15 -5.72
CA GLU A 53 9.75 11.01 -6.52
C GLU A 53 11.22 10.57 -6.48
N ASP A 54 11.68 10.02 -5.35
CA ASP A 54 13.04 9.54 -5.19
C ASP A 54 13.23 8.06 -5.60
N GLY A 55 12.13 7.32 -5.73
CA GLY A 55 12.09 5.94 -6.23
C GLY A 55 12.51 4.91 -5.20
N ASP A 56 12.42 5.23 -3.91
CA ASP A 56 12.76 4.31 -2.84
C ASP A 56 11.61 3.31 -2.54
N GLY A 57 10.39 3.58 -3.01
CA GLY A 57 9.21 2.77 -2.77
C GLY A 57 8.50 3.06 -1.46
N VAL A 58 8.68 4.24 -0.88
CA VAL A 58 7.87 4.88 0.14
C VAL A 58 7.16 6.05 -0.54
N PRO A 59 5.82 6.10 -0.51
CA PRO A 59 5.11 7.18 -1.16
C PRO A 59 5.46 8.57 -0.59
N ASP A 60 5.51 9.61 -1.44
CA ASP A 60 5.85 11.01 -1.09
C ASP A 60 5.03 11.54 0.10
N GLY A 61 3.83 11.01 0.31
CA GLY A 61 2.93 11.38 1.41
C GLY A 61 3.33 10.83 2.79
N CYS A 62 4.09 9.73 2.83
CA CYS A 62 4.64 9.15 4.06
C CYS A 62 6.17 9.10 4.09
N ASP A 63 6.82 9.56 3.02
CA ASP A 63 8.26 9.74 2.90
C ASP A 63 8.78 10.75 3.95
N ALA A 64 9.69 10.29 4.81
CA ALA A 64 10.32 11.13 5.83
C ALA A 64 11.56 11.85 5.30
N CYS A 65 12.10 11.42 4.16
CA CYS A 65 13.28 11.92 3.50
C CYS A 65 13.12 12.09 1.96
N PRO A 66 12.45 13.15 1.47
CA PRO A 66 11.98 13.31 0.09
C PRO A 66 12.98 13.21 -1.08
N ASP A 67 14.27 13.07 -0.80
CA ASP A 67 15.35 12.97 -1.79
C ASP A 67 16.20 11.69 -1.60
N PHE A 68 15.91 10.86 -0.57
CA PHE A 68 16.73 9.71 -0.18
C PHE A 68 15.93 8.57 0.47
N ASP A 69 16.39 7.33 0.22
CA ASP A 69 15.81 6.10 0.75
C ASP A 69 15.62 6.06 2.28
N ASP A 70 14.37 6.01 2.72
CA ASP A 70 13.93 5.96 4.13
C ASP A 70 14.48 4.73 4.87
N ARG A 71 14.84 3.66 4.16
CA ARG A 71 15.32 2.40 4.76
C ARG A 71 16.80 2.42 5.08
N LEU A 72 17.55 3.41 4.58
CA LEU A 72 18.98 3.52 4.81
C LEU A 72 19.26 4.39 6.03
N ASP A 73 19.51 3.77 7.17
CA ASP A 73 19.98 4.46 8.39
C ASP A 73 21.30 3.81 8.85
N ALA A 74 22.43 4.49 8.58
CA ALA A 74 23.76 3.92 8.82
C ALA A 74 24.26 4.12 10.26
N ASP A 75 23.77 5.14 10.97
CA ASP A 75 24.16 5.44 12.34
C ASP A 75 23.07 5.10 13.38
N ASN A 76 21.95 4.55 12.92
CA ASN A 76 20.84 4.01 13.70
C ASN A 76 20.17 5.07 14.59
N ASP A 77 20.07 6.31 14.12
CA ASP A 77 19.50 7.43 14.87
C ASP A 77 18.02 7.68 14.55
N THR A 78 17.40 6.84 13.72
CA THR A 78 16.02 6.91 13.21
C THR A 78 15.76 7.98 12.16
N VAL A 79 16.79 8.68 11.71
CA VAL A 79 16.77 9.57 10.55
C VAL A 79 17.44 8.87 9.36
N PRO A 80 16.81 8.83 8.18
CA PRO A 80 17.44 8.26 6.99
C PRO A 80 18.72 8.99 6.58
N ASN A 81 19.63 8.29 5.93
CA ASN A 81 20.89 8.82 5.45
C ASN A 81 20.65 9.88 4.38
N GLY A 82 21.07 11.12 4.64
CA GLY A 82 20.88 12.22 3.68
C GLY A 82 19.79 13.19 4.14
N CYS A 83 18.97 12.73 5.08
CA CYS A 83 18.36 13.55 6.12
C CYS A 83 19.31 13.69 7.32
#